data_AF-A0A0B6Y2N7-F1
#
_entry.id   AF-A0A0B6Y2N7-F1
#
_cell.length_a   1.000
_cell.length_b   1.000
_cell.length_c   1.000
_cell.angle_alpha   90.00
_cell.angle_beta   90.00
_cell.angle_gamma   90.00
#
_symmetry.space_group_name_H-M   'P 1'
#
loop_
_entity.id
_entity.type
_entity.pdbx_description
1 polymer ?
#
loop_
_entity_poly.entity_id
_entity_poly.type
_entity_poly.pdbx_seq_one_letter_code
_entity_poly.pdbx_strand_id
1 'polypeptide(L)'
;EFTTNSGVDRWVCPNDRQLSLRAKLGTGWSVHTSKMGNFGRPEHLTLEEQEQILRVINRAEYLESVEQERIGRLVDKLDNMKKNAIGNGISQCVLCGDE
;
A
#
# COMPACT_ATOMS: atom_id res chain seq x y z
N GLU A 1 -17.55 -29.07 -21.13
CA GLU A 1 -17.06 -29.52 -19.82
C GLU A 1 -15.57 -29.20 -19.73
N PHE A 2 -15.16 -28.40 -18.75
CA PHE A 2 -13.75 -28.29 -18.37
C PHE A 2 -13.71 -28.14 -16.85
N THR A 3 -13.44 -29.26 -16.19
CA THR A 3 -13.22 -29.37 -14.75
C THR A 3 -11.72 -29.32 -14.49
N THR A 4 -11.24 -28.28 -13.83
CA THR A 4 -10.00 -28.20 -13.03
C THR A 4 -10.12 -26.89 -12.24
N ASN A 5 -9.72 -26.70 -10.99
CA ASN A 5 -9.16 -27.53 -9.93
C ASN A 5 -9.34 -26.65 -8.67
N SER A 6 -9.69 -27.23 -7.54
CA SER A 6 -9.76 -26.54 -6.24
C SER A 6 -8.36 -26.08 -5.82
N GLY A 7 -7.99 -24.85 -6.20
CA GLY A 7 -6.71 -24.24 -5.90
C GLY A 7 -6.93 -22.87 -5.29
N VAL A 8 -6.67 -22.75 -3.98
CA VAL A 8 -6.45 -21.51 -3.21
C VAL A 8 -6.74 -20.23 -4.01
N ASP A 9 -7.92 -19.65 -3.78
CA ASP A 9 -8.28 -18.31 -4.28
C ASP A 9 -7.20 -17.33 -3.84
N ARG A 10 -6.26 -17.03 -4.75
CA ARG A 10 -5.28 -15.95 -4.56
C ARG A 10 -6.11 -14.69 -4.42
N TRP A 11 -6.14 -14.12 -3.21
CA TRP A 11 -6.86 -12.88 -2.98
C TRP A 11 -6.23 -11.79 -3.88
N VAL A 12 -7.03 -11.29 -4.82
CA VAL A 12 -6.68 -10.18 -5.69
C VAL A 12 -7.58 -9.03 -5.30
N CYS A 13 -7.00 -7.84 -5.10
CA CYS A 13 -7.77 -6.64 -4.79
C CYS A 13 -8.79 -6.39 -5.93
N PRO A 14 -10.10 -6.33 -5.65
CA PRO A 14 -11.09 -6.08 -6.69
C PRO A 14 -10.93 -4.68 -7.27
N ASN A 15 -11.35 -4.49 -8.52
CA ASN A 15 -11.32 -3.18 -9.17
C ASN A 15 -12.19 -2.15 -8.42
N ASP A 16 -11.69 -0.93 -8.19
CA ASP A 16 -12.39 0.19 -7.53
C ASP A 16 -13.81 0.43 -8.05
N ARG A 17 -14.03 0.25 -9.36
CA ARG A 17 -15.36 0.37 -9.95
C ARG A 17 -16.33 -0.70 -9.44
N GLN A 18 -15.84 -1.93 -9.25
CA GLN A 18 -16.64 -3.02 -8.71
C GLN A 18 -16.87 -2.84 -7.21
N LEU A 19 -15.86 -2.35 -6.48
CA LEU A 19 -15.95 -2.06 -5.04
C LEU A 19 -16.98 -0.97 -4.75
N SER A 20 -16.91 0.15 -5.47
CA SER A 20 -17.88 1.25 -5.35
C SER A 20 -19.30 0.83 -5.72
N LEU A 21 -19.47 0.01 -6.76
CA LEU A 21 -20.77 -0.55 -7.12
C LEU A 21 -21.32 -1.47 -6.02
N ARG A 22 -20.50 -2.37 -5.48
CA ARG A 22 -20.89 -3.27 -4.39
C ARG A 22 -21.28 -2.51 -3.13
N ALA A 23 -20.55 -1.44 -2.79
CA ALA A 23 -20.89 -0.55 -1.69
C ALA A 23 -22.25 0.13 -1.91
N LYS A 24 -22.50 0.67 -3.10
CA LYS A 24 -23.80 1.26 -3.48
C LYS A 24 -24.95 0.26 -3.42
N LEU A 25 -24.69 -1.00 -3.78
CA LEU A 25 -25.68 -2.08 -3.76
C LEU A 25 -25.81 -2.75 -2.39
N GLY A 26 -25.01 -2.36 -1.39
CA GLY A 26 -25.01 -3.00 -0.06
C GLY A 26 -24.54 -4.46 -0.06
N THR A 27 -23.84 -4.92 -1.09
CA THR A 27 -23.47 -6.34 -1.27
C THR A 27 -22.12 -6.72 -0.65
N GLY A 28 -21.48 -5.78 0.06
CA GLY A 28 -20.24 -6.00 0.81
C GLY A 28 -19.02 -6.37 -0.04
N TRP A 29 -17.90 -6.60 0.65
CA TRP A 29 -16.57 -6.76 0.03
C TRP A 29 -16.27 -8.16 -0.50
N SER A 30 -17.12 -9.16 -0.23
CA SER A 30 -16.90 -10.54 -0.68
C SER A 30 -18.10 -11.09 -1.47
N VAL A 31 -17.97 -12.27 -2.07
CA VAL A 31 -19.11 -12.97 -2.69
C VAL A 31 -20.06 -13.53 -1.63
N HIS A 32 -19.59 -13.68 -0.39
CA HIS A 32 -20.34 -14.24 0.73
C HIS A 32 -21.13 -13.19 1.53
N THR A 33 -20.77 -11.91 1.43
CA THR A 33 -21.43 -10.82 2.19
C THR A 33 -22.91 -10.66 1.85
N SER A 34 -23.34 -11.02 0.64
CA SER A 34 -24.77 -10.97 0.26
C SER A 34 -25.65 -11.97 1.02
N LYS A 35 -25.08 -13.05 1.58
CA LYS A 35 -25.86 -14.05 2.35
C LYS A 35 -26.03 -13.67 3.83
N MET A 36 -25.34 -12.63 4.29
CA MET A 36 -25.36 -12.20 5.69
C MET A 36 -26.28 -10.99 5.90
N GLY A 37 -27.49 -11.04 5.31
CA GLY A 37 -28.49 -9.96 5.33
C GLY A 37 -29.02 -9.54 6.72
N ASN A 38 -28.44 -10.07 7.80
CA ASN A 38 -28.82 -9.78 9.19
C ASN A 38 -27.63 -9.27 10.02
N PHE A 39 -26.68 -8.54 9.42
CA PHE A 39 -25.85 -7.66 10.25
C PHE A 39 -26.73 -6.54 10.78
N GLY A 40 -27.22 -6.72 12.01
CA GLY A 40 -27.76 -5.65 12.83
C GLY A 40 -26.78 -4.47 12.85
N ARG A 41 -27.32 -3.29 13.19
CA ARG A 41 -26.59 -2.01 13.27
C ARG A 41 -25.14 -2.23 13.72
N PRO A 42 -24.16 -1.55 13.10
CA PRO A 42 -22.75 -1.72 13.45
C PRO A 42 -22.61 -1.58 14.95
N GLU A 43 -22.25 -2.68 15.61
CA GLU A 43 -21.98 -2.69 17.02
C GLU A 43 -20.84 -1.71 17.23
N HIS A 44 -21.06 -0.70 18.08
CA HIS A 44 -20.03 0.31 18.33
C HIS A 44 -18.82 -0.42 18.91
N LEU A 45 -17.64 -0.18 18.32
CA LEU A 45 -16.38 -0.74 18.79
C LEU A 45 -16.25 -0.50 20.29
N THR A 46 -15.89 -1.53 21.02
CA THR A 46 -15.57 -1.41 22.44
C THR A 46 -14.37 -0.49 22.64
N LEU A 47 -14.22 0.08 23.84
CA LEU A 47 -13.07 0.96 24.14
C LEU A 47 -11.74 0.23 23.94
N GLU A 48 -11.68 -1.07 24.23
CA GLU A 48 -10.48 -1.89 24.04
C GLU A 48 -10.12 -2.06 22.55
N GLU A 49 -11.12 -2.34 21.71
CA GLU A 49 -10.90 -2.46 20.25
C GLU A 49 -10.46 -1.13 19.63
N GLN A 50 -11.06 -0.02 20.07
CA GLN A 50 -10.64 1.31 19.64
C GLN A 50 -9.19 1.60 20.04
N GLU A 51 -8.79 1.23 21.26
CA GLU A 51 -7.41 1.41 21.72
C GLU A 51 -6.43 0.59 20.88
N GLN A 52 -6.77 -0.66 20.55
CA GLN A 52 -5.94 -1.50 19.67
C GLN A 52 -5.77 -0.88 18.28
N ILE A 53 -6.86 -0.36 17.70
CA ILE A 53 -6.82 0.34 16.41
C ILE A 53 -5.89 1.55 16.49
N LEU A 54 -6.02 2.38 17.53
CA LEU A 54 -5.16 3.54 17.74
C LEU A 54 -3.69 3.15 17.87
N ARG A 55 -3.35 2.06 18.58
CA ARG A 55 -1.97 1.57 18.67
C ARG A 55 -1.40 1.17 17.30
N VAL A 56 -2.20 0.53 16.45
CA VAL A 56 -1.78 0.17 15.09
C VAL A 56 -1.55 1.41 14.23
N ILE A 57 -2.45 2.40 14.30
CA ILE A 57 -2.31 3.67 13.57
C ILE A 57 -1.03 4.40 13.99
N ASN A 58 -0.82 4.58 15.29
CA ASN A 58 0.39 5.25 15.80
C ASN A 58 1.68 4.55 15.33
N ARG A 59 1.69 3.21 15.31
CA ARG A 59 2.83 2.45 14.80
C ARG A 59 3.03 2.67 13.29
N ALA A 60 1.94 2.70 12.52
CA ALA A 60 1.99 2.95 11.09
C ALA A 60 2.52 4.36 10.78
N GLU A 61 2.03 5.38 11.48
CA GLU A 61 2.48 6.76 11.34
C GLU A 61 3.97 6.92 11.70
N TYR A 62 4.41 6.28 12.79
CA TYR A 62 5.83 6.26 13.14
C TYR A 62 6.68 5.63 12.02
N LEU A 63 6.28 4.47 11.51
CA LEU A 63 7.01 3.81 10.42
C LEU A 63 7.04 4.66 9.15
N GLU A 64 5.95 5.33 8.81
CA GLU A 64 5.88 6.25 7.67
C GLU A 64 6.83 7.43 7.84
N SER A 65 6.91 8.03 9.03
CA SER A 65 7.81 9.14 9.31
C SER A 65 9.29 8.75 9.14
N VAL A 66 9.68 7.57 9.63
CA VAL A 66 11.05 7.04 9.52
C VAL A 66 11.39 6.71 8.07
N GLU A 67 10.45 6.11 7.35
CA GLU A 67 10.65 5.78 5.94
C GLU A 67 10.78 7.04 5.09
N GLN A 68 10.01 8.08 5.41
CA GLN A 68 10.10 9.33 4.66
C GLN A 68 11.42 10.07 4.90
N GLU A 69 11.98 10.00 6.11
CA GLU A 69 13.33 10.49 6.36
C GLU A 69 14.37 9.68 5.57
N ARG A 70 14.24 8.35 5.52
CA ARG A 70 15.13 7.48 4.76
C ARG A 70 15.12 7.81 3.27
N ILE A 71 13.94 8.00 2.70
CA ILE A 71 13.75 8.40 1.30
C ILE A 71 14.36 9.79 1.09
N GLY A 72 14.09 10.75 1.97
CA GLY A 72 14.67 12.10 1.92
C GLY A 72 16.19 12.08 1.80
N ARG A 73 16.87 11.32 2.67
CA ARG A 73 18.34 11.18 2.62
C ARG A 73 18.86 10.60 1.29
N LEU A 74 18.11 9.67 0.68
CA LEU A 74 18.48 9.09 -0.62
C LEU A 74 18.28 10.08 -1.77
N VAL A 75 17.20 10.86 -1.73
CA VAL A 75 16.93 11.92 -2.70
C VAL A 75 18.02 12.98 -2.61
N ASP A 76 18.35 13.45 -1.41
CA ASP A 76 19.42 14.43 -1.18
C ASP A 76 20.77 13.93 -1.68
N LYS A 77 21.10 12.65 -1.43
CA LYS A 77 22.32 12.03 -1.94
C LYS A 77 22.35 12.01 -3.46
N LEU A 78 21.24 11.65 -4.11
CA LEU A 78 21.13 11.62 -5.56
C LEU A 78 21.28 13.02 -6.16
N ASP A 79 20.61 14.01 -5.58
CA ASP A 79 20.70 15.40 -6.05
C ASP A 79 22.11 15.96 -5.85
N ASN A 80 22.79 15.61 -4.76
CA ASN A 80 24.18 15.96 -4.56
C ASN A 80 25.10 15.31 -5.61
N MET A 81 24.88 14.04 -5.94
CA MET A 81 25.66 13.38 -7.00
C MET A 81 25.43 14.02 -8.37
N LYS A 82 24.19 14.41 -8.70
CA LYS A 82 23.86 15.10 -9.95
C LYS A 82 24.50 16.48 -10.04
N LYS A 83 24.46 17.26 -8.96
CA LYS A 83 25.07 18.61 -8.91
C LYS A 83 26.58 18.58 -9.05
N ASN A 84 27.22 17.53 -8.51
CA ASN A 84 28.67 17.38 -8.52
C ASN A 84 29.17 16.47 -9.65
N ALA A 85 28.32 16.10 -10.61
CA ALA A 85 28.75 15.30 -11.76
C ALA A 85 29.64 16.14 -12.68
N ILE A 86 30.79 15.60 -13.08
CA ILE A 86 31.83 16.32 -13.83
C ILE A 86 32.06 15.71 -15.23
N GLY A 87 31.99 14.38 -15.35
CA GLY A 87 32.34 13.69 -16.59
C GLY A 87 31.24 13.69 -17.66
N ASN A 88 31.64 13.45 -18.91
CA ASN A 88 30.74 13.46 -20.06
C ASN A 88 29.97 12.14 -20.29
N GLY A 89 30.34 11.06 -19.60
CA GLY A 89 29.74 9.73 -19.76
C GLY A 89 30.03 9.02 -21.08
N ILE A 90 30.93 9.57 -21.91
CA ILE A 90 31.33 9.01 -23.20
C ILE A 90 32.75 8.44 -23.10
N SER A 91 33.69 9.25 -22.63
CA SER A 91 35.10 8.90 -22.47
C SER A 91 35.59 9.07 -21.03
N GLN A 92 34.73 9.56 -20.14
CA GLN A 92 35.02 9.83 -18.74
C GLN A 92 33.81 9.45 -17.86
N CYS A 93 34.08 8.95 -16.65
CA CYS A 93 33.07 8.63 -15.65
C CYS A 93 32.23 9.88 -15.30
N VAL A 94 30.91 9.80 -15.41
CA VAL A 94 29.97 10.92 -15.17
C VAL A 94 30.15 11.54 -13.78
N LEU A 95 30.55 10.76 -12.78
CA LEU A 95 30.62 11.21 -11.39
C LEU A 95 31.99 11.79 -11.01
N CYS A 96 33.09 11.06 -11.25
CA CYS A 96 34.44 11.50 -10.85
C CYS A 96 35.22 12.20 -11.97
N GLY A 97 34.83 12.04 -13.24
CA GLY A 97 35.53 12.65 -14.38
C GLY A 97 36.80 11.91 -14.81
N ASP A 98 37.16 10.80 -14.15
CA ASP A 98 38.29 9.96 -14.55
C ASP A 98 38.00 9.27 -15.90
N GLU A 99 39.04 9.07 -16.72
CA GLU A 99 38.98 8.31 -17.99
C GLU A 99 38.70 6.82 -17.78
#